data_AF-A0A519W7D2-F1
#
_entry.id   AF-A0A519W7D2-F1
#
_cell.length_a   1.000
_cell.length_b   1.000
_cell.length_c   1.000
_cell.angle_alpha   90.00
_cell.angle_beta   90.00
_cell.angle_gamma   90.00
#
_symmetry.space_group_name_H-M   'P 1'
#
loop_
_entity.id
_entity.type
_entity.pdbx_description
1 polymer ?
#
loop_
_entity_poly.entity_id
_entity_poly.type
_entity_poly.pdbx_seq_one_letter_code
_entity_poly.pdbx_strand_id
1 'polypeptide(L)' 'MLINKGQTTSSDIVNQFGPPTMRTIEKTKESWYYESDNALLSIDFDQDDQTVSAYQSKQR' A
#
# COMPACT_ATOMS: atom_id res chain seq x y z
N MET A 1 -4.04 3.06 12.42
CA MET A 1 -5.08 3.19 11.37
C MET A 1 -5.45 1.81 10.89
N LEU A 2 -6.74 1.57 10.61
CA LEU A 2 -7.19 0.37 9.91
C LEU A 2 -7.17 0.66 8.41
N ILE A 3 -6.49 -0.18 7.63
CA ILE A 3 -6.52 -0.11 6.17
C ILE A 3 -7.80 -0.82 5.70
N ASN A 4 -8.75 -0.05 5.19
CA ASN A 4 -10.04 -0.56 4.72
C ASN A 4 -10.00 -0.74 3.21
N LYS A 5 -10.15 -1.99 2.75
CA LYS A 5 -10.16 -2.32 1.32
C LYS A 5 -11.32 -1.58 0.62
N GLY A 6 -11.05 -1.04 -0.57
CA GLY A 6 -12.01 -0.27 -1.37
C GLY A 6 -12.39 1.10 -0.79
N GLN A 7 -11.80 1.52 0.33
CA GLN A 7 -12.08 2.82 0.96
C GLN A 7 -10.81 3.64 1.21
N THR A 8 -9.75 3.00 1.71
CA THR A 8 -8.48 3.66 1.95
C THR A 8 -7.78 3.92 0.62
N THR A 9 -7.43 5.18 0.38
CA THR A 9 -6.77 5.61 -0.87
C THR A 9 -5.25 5.56 -0.75
N SER A 10 -4.56 5.59 -1.90
CA SER A 10 -3.11 5.79 -1.95
C SER A 10 -2.66 7.06 -1.21
N SER A 11 -3.45 8.13 -1.29
CA SER A 11 -3.18 9.40 -0.59
C SER A 11 -3.28 9.26 0.92
N ASP A 12 -4.28 8.52 1.43
CA ASP A 12 -4.40 8.27 2.87
C ASP A 12 -3.20 7.49 3.40
N ILE A 13 -2.73 6.50 2.62
CA ILE A 13 -1.54 5.72 2.96
C ILE A 13 -0.30 6.63 3.01
N VAL A 14 -0.09 7.51 2.02
CA VAL A 14 1.05 8.44 2.03
C VAL A 14 1.00 9.41 3.21
N ASN A 15 -0.19 9.95 3.51
CA ASN A 15 -0.35 10.87 4.64
C ASN A 15 0.01 10.22 5.99
N GLN A 16 -0.19 8.91 6.11
CA GLN A 16 0.00 8.18 7.36
C GLN A 16 1.37 7.52 7.49
N PHE A 17 1.88 6.92 6.42
CA PHE A 17 3.11 6.13 6.42
C PHE A 17 4.28 6.84 5.72
N GLY A 18 4.01 7.95 5.03
CA GLY A 18 4.96 8.56 4.10
C GLY A 18 4.98 7.84 2.74
N PRO A 19 5.87 8.26 1.84
CA PRO A 19 6.02 7.60 0.54
C PRO A 19 6.55 6.16 0.71
N PRO A 20 6.18 5.23 -0.18
CA PRO A 20 6.68 3.86 -0.12
C PRO A 20 8.17 3.78 -0.40
N THR A 21 8.83 2.77 0.17
CA THR A 21 10.23 2.44 -0.13
C THR A 21 10.40 2.05 -1.59
N MET A 22 9.45 1.27 -2.12
CA MET A 22 9.41 0.86 -3.52
C MET A 22 7.97 0.84 -4.03
N ARG A 23 7.78 1.22 -5.29
CA ARG A 23 6.50 1.10 -6.00
C ARG A 23 6.68 0.39 -7.33
N THR A 24 5.73 -0.45 -7.67
CA THR A 24 5.64 -1.15 -8.96
C THR A 24 4.29 -0.85 -9.56
N ILE A 25 4.26 -0.37 -10.81
CA ILE A 25 3.02 -0.03 -11.52
C ILE A 25 2.85 -1.06 -12.65
N GLU A 26 1.78 -1.82 -12.60
CA GLU A 26 1.31 -2.72 -13.65
C GLU A 26 0.07 -2.13 -14.33
N LYS A 27 -0.41 -2.74 -15.42
CA LYS A 27 -1.55 -2.21 -16.19
C LYS A 27 -2.88 -2.11 -15.43
N THR A 28 -3.04 -2.89 -14.37
CA THR A 28 -4.31 -3.03 -13.64
C THR A 28 -4.15 -2.75 -12.15
N LYS A 29 -2.91 -2.58 -11.67
CA LYS A 29 -2.64 -2.41 -10.25
C LYS A 29 -1.35 -1.66 -10.00
N GLU A 30 -1.29 -1.02 -8.86
CA GLU A 30 -0.07 -0.43 -8.33
C GLU A 30 0.25 -1.12 -6.99
N SER A 31 1.47 -1.65 -6.85
CA SER A 31 1.93 -2.32 -5.64
C SER A 31 2.98 -1.47 -4.95
N TRP A 32 2.75 -1.17 -3.67
CA TRP A 32 3.64 -0.40 -2.82
C TRP A 32 4.23 -1.27 -1.73
N TYR A 33 5.52 -1.07 -1.48
CA TYR A 33 6.29 -1.79 -0.49
C TYR A 33 6.90 -0.83 0.50
N TYR A 34 6.69 -1.13 1.77
CA TYR A 34 7.22 -0.42 2.92
C TYR A 34 8.12 -1.38 3.69
N GLU A 35 9.33 -0.94 3.97
CA GLU A 35 10.29 -1.68 4.78
C GLU A 35 10.71 -0.86 6.00
N SER A 36 10.72 -1.55 7.13
CA SER A 36 11.31 -1.09 8.38
C SER A 36 12.20 -2.21 8.95
N ASP A 37 13.01 -1.90 9.96
CA ASP A 37 13.91 -2.87 10.58
C ASP A 37 13.17 -4.12 11.09
N ASN A 38 11.92 -3.95 11.54
CA ASN A 38 11.14 -4.99 12.22
C ASN A 38 9.97 -5.54 11.40
N ALA A 39 9.60 -4.90 10.29
CA ALA A 39 8.41 -5.27 9.54
C ALA A 39 8.47 -4.87 8.06
N LEU A 40 7.83 -5.69 7.23
CA LEU A 40 7.54 -5.45 5.82
C LEU A 40 6.03 -5.30 5.65
N LEU A 41 5.61 -4.31 4.87
CA LEU A 41 4.22 -4.10 4.49
C LEU A 41 4.14 -3.93 2.98
N SER A 42 3.28 -4.72 2.34
CA SER A 42 2.95 -4.63 0.92
C SER A 42 1.49 -4.25 0.79
N ILE A 43 1.19 -3.27 -0.05
CA ILE A 43 -0.16 -2.76 -0.31
C ILE A 43 -0.36 -2.71 -1.82
N ASP A 44 -1.43 -3.34 -2.30
CA ASP A 44 -1.85 -3.27 -3.69
C ASP A 44 -3.05 -2.32 -3.80
N PHE A 45 -3.02 -1.49 -4.83
CA PHE A 45 -4.07 -0.54 -5.18
C PHE A 45 -4.65 -0.92 -6.54
N ASP A 46 -5.97 -0.81 -6.66
CA ASP A 46 -6.62 -0.82 -7.97
C ASP A 46 -6.28 0.48 -8.70
N GLN A 47 -5.76 0.37 -9.92
CA GLN A 47 -5.25 1.55 -10.64
C GLN A 47 -6.36 2.53 -11.03
N ASP A 48 -7.58 2.03 -11.27
CA ASP A 48 -8.71 2.85 -11.70
C ASP A 48 -9.23 3.76 -10.58
N ASP A 49 -9.38 3.21 -9.37
CA ASP A 49 -9.97 3.92 -8.23
C ASP A 49 -8.92 4.41 -7.21
N GLN A 50 -7.65 4.01 -7.36
CA GLN A 50 -6.55 4.27 -6.42
C GLN A 50 -6.86 3.90 -4.96
N THR A 51 -7.72 2.91 -4.77
CA THR A 51 -8.08 2.38 -3.45
C THR A 51 -7.35 1.07 -3.18
N VAL A 52 -7.11 0.77 -1.90
CA VAL A 52 -6.45 -0.47 -1.49
C VAL A 52 -7.33 -1.66 -1.87
N SER A 53 -6.79 -2.57 -2.68
CA SER A 53 -7.42 -3.83 -3.05
C SER A 53 -6.93 -4.99 -2.18
N ALA A 54 -5.64 -4.99 -1.85
CA ALA A 54 -5.04 -5.96 -0.93
C ALA A 54 -3.90 -5.36 -0.12
N TYR A 55 -3.62 -5.95 1.04
CA TYR A 55 -2.40 -5.65 1.78
C TYR A 55 -1.98 -6.87 2.61
N GLN A 56 -0.67 -6.97 2.87
CA GLN A 56 -0.08 -7.99 3.71
C GLN A 56 1.08 -7.40 4.51
N SER A 57 1.19 -7.79 5.78
CA SER A 57 2.30 -7.40 6.65
C SER A 57 3.00 -8.63 7.18
N LYS A 58 4.34 -8.57 7.25
CA LYS A 58 5.17 -9.60 7.87
C LYS A 58 6.09 -8.96 8.89
N GLN A 59 6.06 -9.46 10.12
CA GLN A 59 7.08 -9.14 11.13
C GLN A 59 8.33 -9.99 10.88
N ARG A 60 9.51 -9.40 11.07
CA ARG A 60 10.79 -10.11 10.99
C ARG A 60 11.06 -10.94 12.24
#